data_AF-A0A1H9RWC7-F1
#
_entry.id   AF-A0A1H9RWC7-F1
#
_cell.length_a   1.000
_cell.length_b   1.000
_cell.length_c   1.000
_cell.angle_alpha   90.00
_cell.angle_beta   90.00
_cell.angle_gamma   90.00
#
_symmetry.space_group_name_H-M   'P 1'
#
loop_
_entity.id
_entity.type
_entity.pdbx_description
1 polymer ?
#
loop_
_entity_poly.entity_id
_entity_poly.type
_entity_poly.pdbx_seq_one_letter_code
_entity_poly.pdbx_strand_id
1 'polypeptide(L)'
;MEIKPIKTDADYRAALKEVELLMSAEPNTPEGEKLDILVTLIEAYEYKHFPLDLPDPIEAIKFEMEQKGLTVKDLEPMIGKSNRVYEVLNRKRSLTLTMIRKLHRELGIPAESLIKQPIETHPA
;
A
#
# COMPACT_ATOMS: atom_id res chain seq x y z
N MET A 1 28.82 -19.48 7.37
CA MET A 1 27.96 -18.60 6.55
C MET A 1 28.04 -17.20 7.12
N GLU A 2 28.43 -16.19 6.32
CA GLU A 2 28.56 -14.80 6.79
C GLU A 2 27.34 -14.00 6.32
N ILE A 3 26.37 -13.78 7.22
CA ILE A 3 25.16 -12.98 6.95
C ILE A 3 25.37 -11.59 7.51
N LYS A 4 25.07 -10.56 6.72
CA LYS A 4 25.21 -9.15 7.11
C LYS A 4 23.84 -8.50 7.25
N PRO A 5 23.63 -7.62 8.24
CA PRO A 5 22.41 -6.84 8.34
C PRO A 5 22.24 -5.92 7.13
N ILE A 6 21.01 -5.75 6.66
CA ILE A 6 20.67 -4.78 5.61
C ILE A 6 20.46 -3.41 6.27
N LYS A 7 21.37 -2.47 6.02
CA LYS A 7 21.33 -1.12 6.62
C LYS A 7 21.26 -0.01 5.57
N THR A 8 21.73 -0.30 4.37
CA THR A 8 21.77 0.64 3.26
C THR A 8 21.05 0.08 2.04
N ASP A 9 20.69 0.98 1.14
CA ASP A 9 20.11 0.64 -0.15
C ASP A 9 21.05 -0.21 -1.04
N ALA A 10 22.37 -0.11 -0.82
CA ALA A 10 23.36 -0.99 -1.46
C ALA A 10 23.30 -2.43 -0.89
N ASP A 11 23.19 -2.58 0.43
CA ASP A 11 23.02 -3.89 1.07
C ASP A 11 21.71 -4.54 0.61
N TYR A 12 20.64 -3.74 0.51
CA TYR A 12 19.32 -4.17 0.07
C TYR A 12 19.36 -4.71 -1.36
N ARG A 13 19.94 -3.97 -2.30
CA ARG A 13 20.13 -4.45 -3.68
C ARG A 13 21.02 -5.68 -3.79
N ALA A 14 22.04 -5.80 -2.94
CA ALA A 14 22.88 -6.99 -2.92
C ALA A 14 22.10 -8.22 -2.43
N ALA A 15 21.30 -8.06 -1.37
CA ALA A 15 20.44 -9.11 -0.84
C ALA A 15 19.39 -9.56 -1.85
N LEU A 16 18.73 -8.64 -2.57
CA LEU A 16 17.77 -8.97 -3.63
C LEU A 16 18.40 -9.85 -4.72
N LYS A 17 19.59 -9.48 -5.21
CA LYS A 17 20.30 -10.29 -6.22
C LYS A 17 20.66 -11.68 -5.70
N GLU A 18 20.98 -11.78 -4.42
CA GLU A 18 21.32 -13.06 -3.82
C GLU A 18 20.09 -13.96 -3.64
N VAL A 19 18.93 -13.37 -3.28
CA VAL A 19 17.63 -14.07 -3.30
C VAL A 19 17.28 -14.57 -4.69
N GLU A 20 17.45 -13.75 -5.74
CA GLU A 20 17.20 -14.16 -7.13
C GLU A 20 18.00 -15.42 -7.52
N LEU A 21 19.27 -15.51 -7.08
CA LEU A 21 20.12 -16.67 -7.34
C LEU A 21 19.70 -17.92 -6.55
N LEU A 22 18.99 -17.74 -5.44
CA LEU A 22 18.60 -18.81 -4.51
C LEU A 22 17.14 -19.25 -4.68
N MET A 23 16.37 -18.65 -5.60
CA MET A 23 14.92 -18.96 -5.75
C MET A 23 14.62 -20.44 -6.02
N SER A 24 15.56 -21.18 -6.59
CA SER A 24 15.44 -22.62 -6.87
C SER A 24 15.97 -23.51 -5.74
N ALA A 25 16.37 -22.94 -4.60
CA ALA A 25 16.88 -23.69 -3.47
C ALA A 25 15.79 -24.53 -2.80
N GLU A 26 16.12 -25.79 -2.49
CA GLU A 26 15.20 -26.68 -1.80
C GLU A 26 15.08 -26.33 -0.31
N PRO A 27 13.90 -26.48 0.30
CA PRO A 27 13.73 -26.29 1.74
C PRO A 27 14.64 -27.19 2.57
N ASN A 28 15.07 -26.71 3.75
CA ASN A 28 15.96 -27.42 4.67
C ASN A 28 17.35 -27.76 4.09
N THR A 29 17.77 -27.07 3.03
CA THR A 29 19.17 -27.06 2.57
C THR A 29 19.88 -25.80 3.07
N PRO A 30 21.23 -25.76 3.12
CA PRO A 30 21.95 -24.53 3.48
C PRO A 30 21.56 -23.32 2.62
N GLU A 31 21.28 -23.54 1.33
CA GLU A 31 20.80 -22.53 0.39
C GLU A 31 19.37 -22.09 0.71
N GLY A 32 18.49 -23.04 1.08
CA GLY A 32 17.11 -22.75 1.51
C GLY A 32 17.06 -21.97 2.82
N GLU A 33 17.84 -22.38 3.83
CA GLU A 33 17.97 -21.64 5.10
C GLU A 33 18.52 -20.24 4.86
N LYS A 34 19.45 -20.08 3.91
CA LYS A 34 19.97 -18.78 3.51
C LYS A 34 18.91 -17.90 2.86
N LEU A 35 18.14 -18.47 1.94
CA LEU A 35 17.03 -17.79 1.28
C LEU A 35 16.05 -17.25 2.33
N ASP A 36 15.61 -18.09 3.27
CA ASP A 36 14.67 -17.72 4.33
C ASP A 36 15.18 -16.55 5.18
N ILE A 37 16.46 -16.59 5.59
CA ILE A 37 17.05 -15.51 6.37
C ILE A 37 17.14 -14.20 5.55
N LEU A 38 17.57 -14.28 4.29
CA LEU A 38 17.69 -13.09 3.43
C LEU A 38 16.33 -12.44 3.16
N VAL A 39 15.30 -13.23 2.86
CA VAL A 39 13.93 -12.75 2.69
C VAL A 39 13.45 -12.04 3.96
N THR A 40 13.66 -12.65 5.14
CA THR A 40 13.28 -12.05 6.43
C THR A 40 13.98 -10.70 6.66
N LEU A 41 15.27 -10.58 6.31
CA LEU A 41 16.03 -9.34 6.45
C LEU A 41 15.57 -8.27 5.46
N ILE A 42 15.24 -8.66 4.23
CA ILE A 42 14.67 -7.78 3.20
C ILE A 42 13.34 -7.22 3.68
N GLU A 43 12.41 -8.06 4.12
CA GLU A 43 11.10 -7.63 4.64
C GLU A 43 11.25 -6.64 5.80
N ALA A 44 12.17 -6.91 6.73
CA ALA A 44 12.43 -6.02 7.86
C ALA A 44 13.03 -4.67 7.44
N TYR A 45 13.83 -4.64 6.36
CA TYR A 45 14.37 -3.40 5.79
C TYR A 45 13.28 -2.63 5.03
N GLU A 46 12.51 -3.30 4.18
CA GLU A 46 11.40 -2.73 3.42
C GLU A 46 10.34 -2.15 4.33
N TYR A 47 9.94 -2.86 5.38
CA TYR A 47 8.98 -2.35 6.37
C TYR A 47 9.38 -0.99 6.97
N LYS A 48 10.69 -0.77 7.15
CA LYS A 48 11.23 0.49 7.71
C LYS A 48 11.44 1.60 6.67
N HIS A 49 11.80 1.26 5.44
CA HIS A 49 12.27 2.21 4.43
C HIS A 49 11.28 2.42 3.28
N PHE A 50 10.48 1.41 2.98
CA PHE A 50 9.42 1.40 1.99
C PHE A 50 8.12 0.98 2.70
N PRO A 51 7.63 1.76 3.69
CA PRO A 51 6.34 1.47 4.31
C PRO A 51 5.31 1.30 3.20
N LEU A 52 4.61 0.16 3.19
CA LEU A 52 3.64 -0.23 2.17
C LEU A 52 2.97 1.02 1.62
N ASP A 53 3.16 1.28 0.33
CA ASP A 53 2.50 2.39 -0.34
C ASP A 53 1.01 2.06 -0.39
N LEU A 54 0.34 2.30 0.74
CA LEU A 54 -1.11 2.25 0.83
C LEU A 54 -1.60 3.16 -0.29
N PRO A 55 -2.53 2.66 -1.12
CA PRO A 55 -3.00 3.39 -2.26
C PRO A 55 -3.47 4.77 -1.80
N ASP A 56 -3.25 5.78 -2.63
CA ASP A 56 -3.87 7.08 -2.45
C ASP A 56 -5.36 6.89 -2.11
N PRO A 57 -5.88 7.55 -1.06
CA PRO A 57 -7.24 7.34 -0.59
C PRO A 57 -8.30 7.40 -1.69
N ILE A 58 -8.08 8.25 -2.69
CA ILE A 58 -9.02 8.43 -3.79
C ILE A 58 -8.93 7.28 -4.78
N GLU A 59 -7.73 6.78 -5.06
CA GLU A 59 -7.57 5.59 -5.91
C GLU A 59 -8.14 4.35 -5.22
N ALA A 60 -8.02 4.22 -3.89
CA ALA A 60 -8.69 3.15 -3.14
C ALA A 60 -10.23 3.21 -3.27
N ILE A 61 -10.82 4.41 -3.18
CA ILE A 61 -12.26 4.59 -3.36
C ILE A 61 -12.69 4.26 -4.80
N LYS A 62 -11.96 4.75 -5.80
CA LYS A 62 -12.26 4.48 -7.22
C LYS A 62 -12.15 2.99 -7.55
N PHE A 63 -11.13 2.32 -7.03
CA PHE A 63 -10.96 0.89 -7.19
C PHE A 63 -12.18 0.14 -6.65
N GLU A 64 -12.63 0.45 -5.43
CA GLU A 64 -13.84 -0.15 -4.88
C GLU A 64 -15.10 0.17 -5.68
N MET A 65 -15.21 1.39 -6.21
CA MET A 65 -16.32 1.75 -7.11
C MET A 65 -16.33 0.88 -8.36
N GLU A 66 -15.17 0.68 -9.00
CA GLU A 66 -15.04 -0.16 -10.19
C GLU A 66 -15.37 -1.62 -9.90
N GLN A 67 -14.76 -2.20 -8.85
CA GLN A 67 -14.98 -3.60 -8.48
C GLN A 67 -16.44 -3.90 -8.14
N LYS A 68 -17.16 -2.93 -7.53
CA LYS A 68 -18.55 -3.10 -7.09
C LYS A 68 -19.58 -2.47 -8.03
N GLY A 69 -19.16 -1.87 -9.14
CA GLY A 69 -20.05 -1.17 -10.08
C GLY A 69 -20.79 0.03 -9.48
N LEU A 70 -20.19 0.71 -8.49
CA LEU A 70 -20.82 1.83 -7.79
C LEU A 70 -20.72 3.13 -8.58
N THR A 71 -21.78 3.93 -8.51
CA THR A 71 -21.82 5.27 -9.07
C THR A 71 -21.48 6.32 -8.00
N VAL A 72 -21.25 7.56 -8.43
CA VAL A 72 -21.09 8.71 -7.52
C VAL A 72 -22.27 8.86 -6.56
N LYS A 73 -23.49 8.54 -7.02
CA LYS A 73 -24.71 8.63 -6.22
C LYS A 73 -24.70 7.62 -5.06
N ASP A 74 -24.09 6.46 -5.26
CA ASP A 74 -24.00 5.41 -4.25
C ASP A 74 -23.01 5.76 -3.13
N LEU A 75 -22.09 6.71 -3.37
CA LEU A 75 -21.20 7.24 -2.34
C LEU A 75 -21.83 8.31 -1.45
N GLU A 76 -23.03 8.82 -1.78
CA GLU A 76 -23.66 9.90 -1.01
C GLU A 76 -23.89 9.59 0.48
N PRO A 77 -24.29 8.37 0.88
CA PRO A 77 -24.44 8.02 2.30
C PRO A 77 -23.13 8.11 3.09
N MET A 78 -22.00 7.88 2.40
CA MET A 78 -20.65 7.84 2.99
C MET A 78 -19.98 9.23 3.00
N ILE A 79 -20.12 9.99 1.91
CA ILE A 79 -19.37 11.22 1.66
C ILE A 79 -20.25 12.48 1.74
N GLY A 80 -21.55 12.38 1.43
CA GLY A 80 -22.48 13.50 1.29
C GLY A 80 -22.92 13.70 -0.15
N LYS A 81 -23.69 14.76 -0.44
CA LYS A 81 -24.27 15.02 -1.78
C LYS A 81 -23.24 14.91 -2.91
N SER A 82 -23.69 14.56 -4.12
CA SER A 82 -22.88 14.31 -5.32
C SER A 82 -21.81 15.37 -5.58
N ASN A 83 -22.09 16.67 -5.38
CA ASN A 83 -21.10 17.74 -5.54
C ASN A 83 -19.87 17.53 -4.62
N ARG A 84 -20.10 17.13 -3.36
CA ARG A 84 -19.05 16.83 -2.38
C ARG A 84 -18.32 15.54 -2.74
N VAL A 85 -19.02 14.54 -3.29
CA VAL A 85 -18.37 13.32 -3.80
C VAL A 85 -17.40 13.67 -4.93
N TYR A 86 -17.81 14.46 -5.91
CA TYR A 86 -16.91 14.92 -6.97
C TYR A 86 -15.74 15.76 -6.44
N GLU A 87 -15.95 16.64 -5.46
CA GLU A 87 -14.84 17.39 -4.84
C GLU A 87 -13.80 16.45 -4.21
N VAL A 88 -14.24 15.40 -3.51
CA VAL A 88 -13.36 14.39 -2.91
C VAL A 88 -12.65 13.56 -3.98
N LEU A 89 -13.39 13.01 -4.95
CA LEU A 89 -12.82 12.19 -6.03
C LEU A 89 -11.85 12.96 -6.93
N ASN A 90 -11.97 14.30 -6.99
CA ASN A 90 -11.04 15.17 -7.70
C ASN A 90 -9.97 15.81 -6.79
N ARG A 91 -9.79 15.30 -5.56
CA ARG A 91 -8.80 15.78 -4.58
C ARG A 91 -8.92 17.25 -4.18
N LYS A 92 -10.04 17.90 -4.50
CA LYS A 92 -10.33 19.30 -4.09
C LYS A 92 -10.71 19.41 -2.61
N ARG A 93 -11.14 18.29 -2.03
CA ARG A 93 -11.53 18.20 -0.62
C ARG A 93 -10.99 16.93 0.00
N SER A 94 -10.29 17.07 1.13
CA SER A 94 -9.84 15.93 1.92
C SER A 94 -11.00 15.19 2.58
N LEU A 95 -10.82 13.89 2.82
CA LEU A 95 -11.76 13.10 3.62
C LEU A 95 -11.78 13.59 5.06
N THR A 96 -12.97 13.64 5.66
CA THR A 96 -13.14 13.86 7.10
C THR A 96 -13.11 12.52 7.83
N LEU A 97 -12.79 12.51 9.13
CA LEU A 97 -12.79 11.29 9.93
C LEU A 97 -14.14 10.54 9.89
N THR A 98 -15.25 11.27 9.84
CA THR A 98 -16.59 10.68 9.68
C THR A 98 -16.74 9.96 8.35
N MET A 99 -16.21 10.52 7.25
CA MET A 99 -16.22 9.87 5.94
C MET A 99 -15.34 8.63 5.93
N ILE A 100 -14.12 8.72 6.49
CA ILE A 100 -13.18 7.60 6.58
C ILE A 100 -13.84 6.42 7.29
N ARG A 101 -14.47 6.66 8.46
CA ARG A 101 -15.18 5.61 9.20
C ARG A 101 -16.33 4.97 8.41
N LYS A 102 -17.08 5.77 7.65
CA LYS A 102 -18.18 5.27 6.81
C LYS A 102 -17.63 4.46 5.63
N LEU A 103 -16.65 4.99 4.89
CA LEU A 103 -16.03 4.30 3.77
C LEU A 103 -15.38 2.97 4.20
N HIS A 104 -14.72 2.95 5.35
CA HIS A 104 -14.18 1.72 5.92
C HIS A 104 -15.27 0.69 6.20
N ARG A 105 -16.37 1.10 6.85
CA ARG A 105 -17.45 0.18 7.22
C ARG A 105 -18.25 -0.31 6.02
N GLU A 106 -18.58 0.58 5.09
CA GLU A 106 -19.49 0.26 3.97
C GLU A 106 -18.75 -0.32 2.76
N LEU A 107 -17.50 0.10 2.50
CA LEU A 107 -16.71 -0.39 1.36
C LEU A 107 -15.61 -1.37 1.77
N GLY A 108 -15.30 -1.52 3.06
CA GLY A 108 -14.22 -2.42 3.51
C GLY A 108 -12.81 -1.88 3.27
N ILE A 109 -12.66 -0.62 2.85
CA ILE A 109 -11.35 -0.01 2.59
C ILE A 109 -10.61 0.12 3.93
N PRO A 110 -9.36 -0.39 4.06
CA PRO A 110 -8.57 -0.21 5.28
C PRO A 110 -8.49 1.26 5.68
N ALA A 111 -8.76 1.57 6.95
CA ALA A 111 -8.77 2.96 7.43
C ALA A 111 -7.43 3.65 7.20
N GLU A 112 -6.32 2.91 7.33
CA GLU A 112 -4.96 3.40 7.09
C GLU A 112 -4.79 3.92 5.65
N SER A 113 -5.39 3.25 4.66
CA SER A 113 -5.40 3.72 3.26
C SER A 113 -6.19 5.01 3.05
N LEU A 114 -7.14 5.30 3.94
CA LEU A 114 -8.00 6.49 3.86
C LEU A 114 -7.47 7.69 4.65
N ILE A 115 -6.48 7.48 5.53
CA ILE A 115 -5.91 8.51 6.42
C ILE A 115 -4.75 9.26 5.76
N LYS A 116 -4.04 8.66 4.79
CA LYS A 116 -2.99 9.34 4.04
C LYS A 116 -3.54 10.62 3.40
N GLN A 117 -2.75 11.69 3.36
CA GLN A 117 -3.11 12.85 2.55
C GLN A 117 -3.08 12.44 1.07
N PRO A 118 -4.10 12.81 0.27
CA PRO A 118 -4.05 12.54 -1.16
C PRO A 118 -2.81 13.17 -1.78
N ILE A 119 -2.16 12.47 -2.71
CA ILE A 119 -0.98 13.00 -3.40
C ILE A 119 -1.44 14.26 -4.16
N GLU A 120 -0.85 15.42 -3.85
CA GLU A 120 -1.09 16.64 -4.60
C GLU A 120 -0.50 16.49 -6.00
N THR A 121 -1.34 16.17 -6.98
CA THR A 121 -0.95 16.27 -8.38
C THR A 121 -0.81 17.76 -8.72
N HIS A 122 0.41 18.28 -8.63
CA HIS A 122 0.72 19.59 -9.20
C HIS A 122 0.54 19.49 -10.72
N PRO A 123 -0.35 20.27 -11.35
CA PRO A 123 -0.40 20.34 -12.80
C PRO A 123 0.92 20.96 -13.29
N ALA A 124 1.55 20.28 -14.25
CA ALA A 124 2.65 20.82 -15.05
C ALA A 124 2.18 21.96 -15.95
#